data_AF-A0A3P7PXX9-F1
#
_entry.id   AF-A0A3P7PXX9-F1
#
_cell.length_a   1.000
_cell.length_b   1.000
_cell.length_c   1.000
_cell.angle_alpha   90.00
_cell.angle_beta   90.00
_cell.angle_gamma   90.00
#
_symmetry.space_group_name_H-M   'P 1'
#
loop_
_entity.id
_entity.type
_entity.pdbx_description
1 polymer ?
#
loop_
_entity_poly.entity_id
_entity_poly.type
_entity_poly.pdbx_seq_one_letter_code
_entity_poly.pdbx_strand_id
1 'polypeptide(L)'
;MKYKDDLKRIMTIVLVLFLGVMMKQEVSGTEVTFLELEKGNTYTYDQLHYIAIKLSRAYPQILRYEYLGESFDKRSIFALIMTENESSLEPEVIYVERMHYMVDAGLHAREDINPVLVLKMIEDYAKAYTKNEKIQGVDLREVLGRSVLHFLPVTNPDGFELARQGLAAVKTEQARNALNHIKSTNYSNFKAGMSGVDLNRNFPSPFLNPYLGVFEDQWDTYKDNNLYSSQPASAFYAGPRAGSEPEVVILMDYMLRYDFRNYMSMHSRGEVLFWDNYNMPKNFRDRARALALEIDTFMGYEMGQPKSSVQMTGYASDFVAAKTLKPMITVESLPISTQLPTPQALYYDTYNKVKIIPLLAERVGRRTGYLDYRLYVGDRYVRDFDDLAYAIAHSIQLEGIIVKGEGIPIGYIGDYAMIKEGNVYQLSTYYPKDINEEINEESTEEIAGETTEEVNPDTQVIDEEQPTIERSYYEGYPTVHIKVEEADVVGDVPAILLNGRTMVPLRVVSEAFGANVVWDGADYTVYINKTEAIENQEKIEPMGSTYYKGLKMVNVVVGGRIMNSDVPAIILNGRTMVPLRVIGEVLGADIIWDQSTYTVSLTKQNPSDTTNKP
;
A
#
# COMPACT_ATOMS: atom_id res chain seq x y z
N MET A 1 9.53 -39.66 -42.72
CA MET A 1 10.69 -38.98 -42.09
C MET A 1 11.09 -37.72 -42.85
N LYS A 2 11.69 -37.78 -44.05
CA LYS A 2 12.19 -36.63 -44.85
C LYS A 2 11.58 -35.24 -44.58
N TYR A 3 10.25 -35.09 -44.67
CA TYR A 3 9.56 -33.81 -44.44
C TYR A 3 9.86 -33.08 -43.11
N LYS A 4 10.27 -33.78 -42.04
CA LYS A 4 10.67 -33.11 -40.77
C LYS A 4 12.09 -32.54 -40.81
N ASP A 5 12.98 -33.10 -41.63
CA ASP A 5 14.40 -32.74 -41.66
C ASP A 5 14.64 -31.54 -42.58
N ASP A 6 13.93 -31.48 -43.71
CA ASP A 6 13.93 -30.33 -44.61
C ASP A 6 13.33 -29.08 -43.93
N LEU A 7 12.27 -29.24 -43.13
CA LEU A 7 11.67 -28.13 -42.37
C LEU A 7 12.63 -27.59 -41.30
N LYS A 8 13.36 -28.46 -40.59
CA LYS A 8 14.43 -28.05 -39.66
C LYS A 8 15.55 -27.29 -40.35
N ARG A 9 15.97 -27.72 -41.56
CA ARG A 9 17.00 -27.01 -42.34
C ARG A 9 16.54 -25.62 -42.76
N ILE A 10 15.31 -25.47 -43.22
CA ILE A 10 14.73 -24.15 -43.58
C ILE A 10 14.68 -23.25 -42.34
N MET A 11 14.17 -23.73 -41.20
CA MET A 11 14.14 -22.95 -39.95
C MET A 11 15.53 -22.54 -39.47
N THR A 12 16.55 -23.41 -39.60
CA THR A 12 17.93 -23.10 -39.21
C THR A 12 18.53 -22.00 -40.10
N ILE A 13 18.29 -22.05 -41.41
CA ILE A 13 18.76 -21.02 -42.35
C ILE A 13 18.09 -19.67 -42.09
N VAL A 14 16.78 -19.66 -41.75
CA VAL A 14 16.07 -18.44 -41.35
C VAL A 14 16.60 -17.87 -40.03
N LEU A 15 16.91 -18.71 -39.03
CA LEU A 15 17.52 -18.25 -37.77
C LEU A 15 18.90 -17.62 -37.98
N VAL A 16 19.76 -18.24 -38.80
CA VAL A 16 21.10 -17.73 -39.08
C VAL A 16 21.05 -16.41 -39.87
N LEU A 17 20.06 -16.24 -40.76
CA LEU A 17 19.84 -14.96 -41.44
C LEU A 17 19.29 -13.86 -40.51
N PHE A 18 18.51 -14.22 -39.47
CA PHE A 18 18.05 -13.26 -38.46
C PHE A 18 19.15 -12.86 -37.46
N LEU A 19 20.06 -13.77 -37.11
CA LEU A 19 21.22 -13.49 -36.25
C LEU A 19 22.35 -12.75 -36.99
N GLY A 20 22.36 -12.79 -38.33
CA GLY A 20 23.42 -12.22 -39.18
C GLY A 20 23.37 -10.71 -39.40
N VAL A 21 22.31 -10.00 -38.99
CA VAL A 21 22.16 -8.54 -39.20
C VAL A 21 21.98 -7.76 -37.89
N MET A 22 22.67 -8.18 -36.83
CA MET A 22 23.09 -7.25 -35.77
C MET A 22 24.22 -6.35 -36.27
N MET A 23 23.93 -5.53 -37.27
CA MET A 23 24.76 -4.38 -37.58
C MET A 23 24.72 -3.43 -36.38
N LYS A 24 25.88 -3.15 -35.79
CA LYS A 24 26.08 -1.88 -35.08
C LYS A 24 25.92 -0.75 -36.10
N GLN A 25 24.71 -0.25 -36.28
CA GLN A 25 24.54 1.11 -36.77
C GLN A 25 25.01 2.04 -35.65
N GLU A 26 26.21 2.59 -35.82
CA GLU A 26 26.60 3.81 -35.11
C GLU A 26 25.65 4.91 -35.59
N VAL A 27 24.63 5.23 -34.78
CA VAL A 27 23.58 6.18 -35.14
C VAL A 27 24.20 7.57 -35.23
N SER A 28 24.38 8.05 -36.46
CA SER A 28 25.07 9.29 -36.76
C SER A 28 24.23 10.54 -36.43
N GLY A 29 24.25 10.95 -35.17
CA GLY A 29 24.21 12.36 -34.79
C GLY A 29 22.94 13.18 -35.04
N THR A 30 21.79 12.56 -35.37
CA THR A 30 20.49 13.24 -35.38
C THR A 30 19.69 12.89 -34.14
N GLU A 31 19.28 13.91 -33.38
CA GLU A 31 18.46 13.72 -32.19
C GLU A 31 17.05 13.28 -32.58
N VAL A 32 16.67 12.07 -32.14
CA VAL A 32 15.31 11.56 -32.36
C VAL A 32 14.37 12.25 -31.36
N THR A 33 13.46 13.07 -31.89
CA THR A 33 12.31 13.58 -31.14
C THR A 33 11.11 12.70 -31.40
N PHE A 34 10.43 12.27 -30.33
CA PHE A 34 9.23 11.43 -30.41
C PHE A 34 7.96 12.27 -30.26
N LEU A 35 8.00 13.33 -29.44
CA LEU A 35 6.90 14.23 -29.17
C LEU A 35 7.33 15.71 -29.35
N GLU A 36 6.73 16.36 -30.35
CA GLU A 36 6.74 17.82 -30.58
C GLU A 36 5.56 18.46 -29.82
N LEU A 37 5.81 19.44 -28.95
CA LEU A 37 4.75 20.12 -28.16
C LEU A 37 3.83 20.97 -29.05
N GLU A 38 4.36 21.43 -30.17
CA GLU A 38 3.71 22.23 -31.21
C GLU A 38 2.52 21.48 -31.85
N LYS A 39 2.59 20.15 -31.89
CA LYS A 39 1.46 19.30 -32.33
C LYS A 39 0.32 19.28 -31.30
N GLY A 40 0.63 19.39 -30.01
CA GLY A 40 -0.31 19.55 -28.91
C GLY A 40 -1.56 18.66 -29.01
N ASN A 41 -2.73 19.29 -29.07
CA ASN A 41 -4.03 18.61 -29.09
C ASN A 41 -4.33 17.75 -30.34
N THR A 42 -3.41 17.66 -31.32
CA THR A 42 -3.58 16.80 -32.51
C THR A 42 -3.13 15.35 -32.32
N TYR A 43 -2.40 15.03 -31.25
CA TYR A 43 -1.96 13.65 -30.99
C TYR A 43 -3.14 12.73 -30.67
N THR A 44 -3.40 11.72 -31.49
CA THR A 44 -4.33 10.62 -31.14
C THR A 44 -3.79 9.80 -29.97
N TYR A 45 -4.66 9.13 -29.22
CA TYR A 45 -4.26 8.16 -28.20
C TYR A 45 -3.38 7.07 -28.81
N ASP A 46 -3.75 6.56 -30.00
CA ASP A 46 -2.99 5.50 -30.67
C ASP A 46 -1.55 6.00 -31.01
N GLN A 47 -1.35 7.30 -31.31
CA GLN A 47 -0.02 7.91 -31.45
C GLN A 47 0.72 8.05 -30.12
N LEU A 48 0.07 8.50 -29.04
CA LEU A 48 0.69 8.61 -27.71
C LEU A 48 1.12 7.25 -27.15
N HIS A 49 0.29 6.22 -27.36
CA HIS A 49 0.59 4.82 -27.01
C HIS A 49 1.75 4.26 -27.84
N TYR A 50 1.80 4.55 -29.15
CA TYR A 50 2.94 4.20 -29.99
C TYR A 50 4.23 4.93 -29.57
N ILE A 51 4.16 6.20 -29.17
CA ILE A 51 5.28 6.98 -28.61
C ILE A 51 5.79 6.32 -27.33
N ALA A 52 4.91 5.90 -26.40
CA ALA A 52 5.30 5.20 -25.17
C ALA A 52 6.09 3.89 -25.45
N ILE A 53 5.62 3.09 -26.41
CA ILE A 53 6.29 1.86 -26.85
C ILE A 53 7.62 2.18 -27.57
N LYS A 54 7.72 3.31 -28.27
CA LYS A 54 8.94 3.77 -28.94
C LYS A 54 9.98 4.32 -27.96
N LEU A 55 9.57 5.02 -26.90
CA LEU A 55 10.45 5.56 -25.85
C LEU A 55 11.09 4.45 -25.02
N SER A 56 10.31 3.50 -24.50
CA SER A 56 10.84 2.34 -23.76
C SER A 56 11.82 1.51 -24.59
N ARG A 57 11.57 1.33 -25.90
CA ARG A 57 12.51 0.68 -26.83
C ARG A 57 13.75 1.51 -27.18
N ALA A 58 13.73 2.82 -26.97
CA ALA A 58 14.86 3.72 -27.24
C ALA A 58 15.76 3.93 -26.01
N TYR A 59 15.21 3.76 -24.80
CA TYR A 59 15.92 3.96 -23.53
C TYR A 59 15.76 2.77 -22.56
N PRO A 60 15.97 1.51 -22.99
CA PRO A 60 15.66 0.31 -22.20
C PRO A 60 16.49 0.19 -20.90
N GLN A 61 17.59 0.93 -20.77
CA GLN A 61 18.40 1.01 -19.54
C GLN A 61 17.73 1.83 -18.41
N ILE A 62 16.67 2.59 -18.72
CA ILE A 62 15.92 3.39 -17.75
C ILE A 62 14.40 3.32 -17.89
N LEU A 63 13.83 2.82 -19.00
CA LEU A 63 12.38 2.87 -19.26
C LEU A 63 11.78 1.51 -19.64
N ARG A 64 10.91 1.00 -18.77
CA ARG A 64 10.04 -0.15 -19.04
C ARG A 64 8.62 0.31 -19.38
N TYR A 65 8.01 -0.32 -20.39
CA TYR A 65 6.58 -0.20 -20.68
C TYR A 65 5.83 -1.36 -20.02
N GLU A 66 4.70 -1.07 -19.39
CA GLU A 66 3.82 -2.08 -18.78
C GLU A 66 2.37 -1.88 -19.23
N TYR A 67 1.74 -2.94 -19.72
CA TYR A 67 0.30 -2.98 -20.02
C TYR A 67 -0.48 -3.34 -18.76
N LEU A 68 -1.48 -2.52 -18.40
CA LEU A 68 -2.24 -2.66 -17.16
C LEU A 68 -3.66 -3.21 -17.36
N GLY A 69 -4.21 -3.09 -18.58
CA GLY A 69 -5.56 -3.58 -18.90
C GLY A 69 -6.23 -2.79 -20.02
N GLU A 70 -7.55 -2.94 -20.13
CA GLU A 70 -8.40 -2.26 -21.11
C GLU A 70 -9.41 -1.32 -20.45
N SER A 71 -9.62 -0.18 -21.10
CA SER A 71 -10.72 0.74 -20.84
C SER A 71 -12.09 0.22 -21.35
N PHE A 72 -13.16 0.94 -21.05
CA PHE A 72 -14.54 0.60 -21.41
C PHE A 72 -14.75 0.38 -22.92
N ASP A 73 -14.17 1.24 -23.75
CA ASP A 73 -14.18 1.22 -25.22
C ASP A 73 -12.88 0.63 -25.81
N LYS A 74 -12.21 -0.25 -25.05
CA LYS A 74 -11.15 -1.15 -25.54
C LYS A 74 -9.91 -0.45 -26.10
N ARG A 75 -9.39 0.51 -25.33
CA ARG A 75 -8.02 1.03 -25.44
C ARG A 75 -7.16 0.50 -24.31
N SER A 76 -5.86 0.37 -24.55
CA SER A 76 -4.91 -0.12 -23.54
C SER A 76 -4.58 0.97 -22.51
N ILE A 77 -4.72 0.66 -21.23
CA ILE A 77 -4.16 1.48 -20.14
C ILE A 77 -2.77 0.93 -19.82
N PHE A 78 -1.81 1.83 -19.61
CA PHE A 78 -0.41 1.48 -19.50
C PHE A 78 0.37 2.38 -18.55
N ALA A 79 1.46 1.84 -18.00
CA ALA A 79 2.48 2.60 -17.31
C ALA A 79 3.78 2.67 -18.12
N LEU A 80 4.54 3.73 -17.89
CA LEU A 80 5.97 3.83 -18.18
C LEU A 80 6.69 3.96 -16.84
N ILE A 81 7.58 3.01 -16.55
CA ILE A 81 8.28 2.90 -15.28
C ILE A 81 9.74 3.30 -15.54
N MET A 82 10.21 4.33 -14.83
CA MET A 82 11.51 4.94 -15.04
C MET A 82 12.43 4.79 -13.82
N THR A 83 13.51 4.02 -13.96
CA THR A 83 14.53 3.81 -12.93
C THR A 83 15.80 3.16 -13.54
N GLU A 84 16.99 3.43 -12.99
CA GLU A 84 18.25 3.02 -13.62
C GLU A 84 18.55 1.52 -13.46
N ASN A 85 18.72 0.83 -14.59
CA ASN A 85 19.16 -0.57 -14.68
C ASN A 85 18.22 -1.58 -13.99
N GLU A 86 16.90 -1.32 -13.98
CA GLU A 86 15.85 -2.14 -13.34
C GLU A 86 16.05 -3.66 -13.49
N SER A 87 16.36 -4.13 -14.71
CA SER A 87 16.53 -5.55 -15.04
C SER A 87 17.82 -6.20 -14.49
N SER A 88 18.57 -5.52 -13.64
CA SER A 88 19.78 -6.01 -12.96
C SER A 88 19.79 -5.71 -11.46
N LEU A 89 18.64 -5.34 -10.90
CA LEU A 89 18.46 -5.11 -9.47
C LEU A 89 17.80 -6.33 -8.83
N GLU A 90 18.22 -6.67 -7.61
CA GLU A 90 17.51 -7.64 -6.78
C GLU A 90 16.13 -7.09 -6.36
N PRO A 91 15.10 -7.94 -6.18
CA PRO A 91 13.74 -7.49 -5.83
C PRO A 91 13.66 -6.54 -4.63
N GLU A 92 14.44 -6.79 -3.57
CA GLU A 92 14.47 -5.92 -2.38
C GLU A 92 14.98 -4.50 -2.72
N VAL A 93 15.94 -4.36 -3.64
CA VAL A 93 16.45 -3.06 -4.10
C VAL A 93 15.39 -2.30 -4.90
N ILE A 94 14.65 -2.97 -5.79
CA ILE A 94 13.66 -2.30 -6.67
C ILE A 94 12.29 -2.09 -6.01
N TYR A 95 11.86 -2.93 -5.05
CA TYR A 95 10.55 -2.83 -4.38
C TYR A 95 10.60 -2.30 -2.94
N VAL A 96 11.76 -2.33 -2.28
CA VAL A 96 11.96 -1.71 -0.95
C VAL A 96 12.88 -0.50 -1.07
N GLU A 97 14.19 -0.67 -1.31
CA GLU A 97 15.19 0.40 -1.15
C GLU A 97 14.93 1.62 -2.04
N ARG A 98 14.54 1.41 -3.30
CA ARG A 98 14.24 2.49 -4.23
C ARG A 98 12.84 3.04 -4.00
N MET A 99 12.78 4.29 -3.53
CA MET A 99 11.51 4.96 -3.25
C MET A 99 10.69 5.16 -4.53
N HIS A 100 9.41 4.76 -4.48
CA HIS A 100 8.46 4.86 -5.59
C HIS A 100 7.70 6.20 -5.58
N TYR A 101 7.41 6.73 -6.77
CA TYR A 101 6.62 7.96 -6.98
C TYR A 101 5.69 7.79 -8.18
N MET A 102 4.43 8.22 -8.08
CA MET A 102 3.41 7.99 -9.12
C MET A 102 2.85 9.30 -9.70
N VAL A 103 2.89 9.42 -11.03
CA VAL A 103 2.32 10.53 -11.80
C VAL A 103 1.26 9.98 -12.77
N ASP A 104 -0.01 10.33 -12.57
CA ASP A 104 -1.10 10.02 -13.51
C ASP A 104 -1.57 11.26 -14.28
N ALA A 105 -2.17 11.05 -15.45
CA ALA A 105 -2.73 12.12 -16.27
C ALA A 105 -3.97 11.69 -17.08
N GLY A 106 -4.81 12.67 -17.41
CA GLY A 106 -5.93 12.48 -18.32
C GLY A 106 -7.05 11.62 -17.74
N LEU A 107 -7.36 11.75 -16.44
CA LEU A 107 -8.46 11.03 -15.79
C LEU A 107 -9.85 11.59 -16.17
N HIS A 108 -9.94 12.89 -16.48
CA HIS A 108 -11.13 13.48 -17.11
C HIS A 108 -10.92 13.69 -18.62
N ALA A 109 -11.93 13.38 -19.42
CA ALA A 109 -11.87 13.31 -20.89
C ALA A 109 -11.30 14.56 -21.58
N ARG A 110 -11.83 15.75 -21.27
CA ARG A 110 -11.44 17.04 -21.88
C ARG A 110 -10.09 17.61 -21.45
N GLU A 111 -9.38 17.00 -20.50
CA GLU A 111 -8.18 17.58 -19.88
C GLU A 111 -6.93 17.19 -20.71
N ASP A 112 -7.02 17.49 -22.00
CA ASP A 112 -6.27 16.91 -23.12
C ASP A 112 -4.79 17.29 -23.18
N ILE A 113 -4.39 18.36 -22.50
CA ILE A 113 -3.00 18.79 -22.44
C ILE A 113 -2.13 17.79 -21.67
N ASN A 114 -2.59 17.29 -20.52
CA ASN A 114 -1.73 16.59 -19.56
C ASN A 114 -1.15 15.27 -20.07
N PRO A 115 -1.89 14.41 -20.81
CA PRO A 115 -1.32 13.22 -21.43
C PRO A 115 -0.11 13.47 -22.32
N VAL A 116 -0.15 14.57 -23.08
CA VAL A 116 0.93 15.00 -23.97
C VAL A 116 2.11 15.53 -23.15
N LEU A 117 1.85 16.32 -22.10
CA LEU A 117 2.89 16.86 -21.24
C LEU A 117 3.64 15.77 -20.46
N VAL A 118 2.93 14.79 -19.89
CA VAL A 118 3.57 13.69 -19.14
C VAL A 118 4.44 12.84 -20.06
N LEU A 119 4.00 12.51 -21.28
CA LEU A 119 4.86 11.82 -22.25
C LEU A 119 6.08 12.67 -22.66
N LYS A 120 5.96 14.00 -22.71
CA LYS A 120 7.12 14.88 -22.95
C LYS A 120 8.09 14.95 -21.77
N MET A 121 7.60 14.89 -20.53
CA MET A 121 8.47 14.75 -19.34
C MET A 121 9.32 13.48 -19.46
N ILE A 122 8.69 12.37 -19.81
CA ILE A 122 9.36 11.06 -19.95
C ILE A 122 10.42 11.09 -21.05
N GLU A 123 10.13 11.70 -22.21
CA GLU A 123 11.12 11.87 -23.28
C GLU A 123 12.31 12.75 -22.83
N ASP A 124 12.05 13.91 -22.23
CA ASP A 124 13.12 14.84 -21.85
C ASP A 124 13.94 14.36 -20.65
N TYR A 125 13.35 13.63 -19.71
CA TYR A 125 14.10 12.99 -18.61
C TYR A 125 15.01 11.88 -19.14
N ALA A 126 14.55 11.09 -20.13
CA ALA A 126 15.36 10.05 -20.75
C ALA A 126 16.50 10.62 -21.60
N LYS A 127 16.24 11.72 -22.33
CA LYS A 127 17.28 12.52 -23.02
C LYS A 127 18.28 13.11 -22.04
N ALA A 128 17.83 13.71 -20.93
CA ALA A 128 18.71 14.30 -19.93
C ALA A 128 19.61 13.26 -19.27
N TYR A 129 19.06 12.10 -18.85
CA TYR A 129 19.83 10.99 -18.29
C TYR A 129 20.91 10.48 -19.28
N THR A 130 20.57 10.29 -20.55
CA THR A 130 21.52 9.78 -21.55
C THR A 130 22.60 10.80 -21.94
N LYS A 131 22.26 12.09 -22.02
CA LYS A 131 23.21 13.19 -22.29
C LYS A 131 24.01 13.65 -21.07
N ASN A 132 23.64 13.19 -19.86
CA ASN A 132 24.14 13.70 -18.57
C ASN A 132 23.84 15.20 -18.35
N GLU A 133 22.66 15.63 -18.79
CA GLU A 133 22.13 16.99 -18.60
C GLU A 133 21.22 17.06 -17.36
N LYS A 134 20.98 18.27 -16.84
CA LYS A 134 20.16 18.50 -15.63
C LYS A 134 18.84 19.20 -15.94
N ILE A 135 17.72 18.61 -15.51
CA ILE A 135 16.39 19.23 -15.61
C ILE A 135 16.23 20.27 -14.50
N GLN A 136 16.32 21.56 -14.85
CA GLN A 136 16.26 22.70 -13.91
C GLN A 136 17.20 22.53 -12.70
N GLY A 137 18.41 22.01 -12.95
CA GLY A 137 19.44 21.78 -11.94
C GLY A 137 19.38 20.42 -11.22
N VAL A 138 18.31 19.63 -11.41
CA VAL A 138 18.22 18.25 -10.90
C VAL A 138 18.94 17.29 -11.84
N ASP A 139 19.78 16.42 -11.27
CA ASP A 139 20.46 15.36 -12.01
C ASP A 139 19.58 14.10 -12.09
N LEU A 140 19.35 13.60 -13.30
CA LEU A 140 18.51 12.41 -13.49
C LEU A 140 19.22 11.11 -13.13
N ARG A 141 20.56 11.06 -13.07
CA ARG A 141 21.29 9.88 -12.55
C ARG A 141 21.15 9.78 -11.05
N GLU A 142 21.38 10.89 -10.34
CA GLU A 142 21.21 10.97 -8.89
C GLU A 142 19.76 10.67 -8.45
N VAL A 143 18.77 10.85 -9.33
CA VAL A 143 17.37 10.45 -9.08
C VAL A 143 17.15 8.97 -9.42
N LEU A 144 17.38 8.57 -10.67
CA LEU A 144 16.98 7.24 -11.15
C LEU A 144 17.81 6.09 -10.58
N GLY A 145 19.02 6.35 -10.06
CA GLY A 145 19.85 5.36 -9.37
C GLY A 145 19.30 4.88 -8.02
N ARG A 146 18.31 5.58 -7.44
CA ARG A 146 17.80 5.36 -6.07
C ARG A 146 16.27 5.58 -5.91
N SER A 147 15.56 5.83 -7.00
CA SER A 147 14.12 6.11 -7.00
C SER A 147 13.47 5.55 -8.26
N VAL A 148 12.17 5.24 -8.18
CA VAL A 148 11.36 4.72 -9.29
C VAL A 148 10.25 5.72 -9.60
N LEU A 149 10.23 6.28 -10.82
CA LEU A 149 9.20 7.20 -11.27
C LEU A 149 8.21 6.44 -12.17
N HIS A 150 6.97 6.29 -11.71
CA HIS A 150 5.91 5.58 -12.42
C HIS A 150 4.97 6.59 -13.07
N PHE A 151 4.82 6.54 -14.38
CA PHE A 151 3.96 7.45 -15.14
C PHE A 151 2.82 6.69 -15.80
N LEU A 152 1.58 7.15 -15.63
CA LEU A 152 0.38 6.64 -16.29
C LEU A 152 -0.22 7.78 -17.15
N PRO A 153 0.24 7.98 -18.40
CA PRO A 153 -0.02 9.23 -19.12
C PRO A 153 -1.45 9.38 -19.62
N VAL A 154 -2.22 8.29 -19.77
CA VAL A 154 -3.61 8.34 -20.23
C VAL A 154 -4.45 7.32 -19.46
N THR A 155 -5.07 7.77 -18.36
CA THR A 155 -5.92 6.89 -17.53
C THR A 155 -7.36 6.79 -18.05
N ASN A 156 -7.86 7.82 -18.75
CA ASN A 156 -9.14 7.80 -19.49
C ASN A 156 -8.89 7.90 -21.01
N PRO A 157 -8.29 6.87 -21.64
CA PRO A 157 -7.91 6.93 -23.06
C PRO A 157 -9.12 7.05 -24.00
N ASP A 158 -10.29 6.58 -23.55
CA ASP A 158 -11.54 6.65 -24.31
C ASP A 158 -12.13 8.06 -24.27
N GLY A 159 -12.23 8.65 -23.08
CA GLY A 159 -12.66 10.02 -22.89
C GLY A 159 -11.75 11.03 -23.60
N PHE A 160 -10.43 10.82 -23.53
CA PHE A 160 -9.44 11.64 -24.24
C PHE A 160 -9.66 11.68 -25.76
N GLU A 161 -10.11 10.58 -26.37
CA GLU A 161 -10.47 10.58 -27.80
C GLU A 161 -11.89 11.12 -28.05
N LEU A 162 -12.86 10.76 -27.21
CA LEU A 162 -14.22 11.27 -27.30
C LEU A 162 -14.24 12.81 -27.28
N ALA A 163 -13.48 13.44 -26.38
CA ALA A 163 -13.48 14.89 -26.22
C ALA A 163 -12.96 15.67 -27.44
N ARG A 164 -12.24 15.01 -28.36
CA ARG A 164 -11.54 15.67 -29.47
C ARG A 164 -12.03 15.21 -30.84
N GLN A 165 -12.47 13.95 -30.96
CA GLN A 165 -13.00 13.37 -32.19
C GLN A 165 -14.52 13.11 -32.13
N GLY A 166 -15.15 13.25 -30.96
CA GLY A 166 -16.58 12.95 -30.76
C GLY A 166 -16.91 11.49 -31.07
N LEU A 167 -18.07 11.25 -31.66
CA LEU A 167 -18.56 9.90 -32.01
C LEU A 167 -17.69 9.13 -33.02
N ALA A 168 -16.74 9.79 -33.68
CA ALA A 168 -15.75 9.12 -34.54
C ALA A 168 -14.72 8.29 -33.75
N ALA A 169 -14.51 8.60 -32.45
CA ALA A 169 -13.62 7.85 -31.58
C ALA A 169 -14.16 6.46 -31.19
N VAL A 170 -15.47 6.24 -31.25
CA VAL A 170 -16.15 5.14 -30.55
C VAL A 170 -15.90 3.80 -31.24
N LYS A 171 -15.06 2.94 -30.62
CA LYS A 171 -14.59 1.65 -31.16
C LYS A 171 -15.64 0.54 -31.01
N THR A 172 -16.45 0.56 -29.96
CA THR A 172 -17.37 -0.53 -29.59
C THR A 172 -18.84 -0.13 -29.62
N GLU A 173 -19.72 -1.12 -29.85
CA GLU A 173 -21.17 -0.93 -29.79
C GLU A 173 -21.67 -0.72 -28.35
N GLN A 174 -20.96 -1.24 -27.35
CA GLN A 174 -21.25 -0.98 -25.93
C GLN A 174 -21.06 0.50 -25.59
N ALA A 175 -19.92 1.10 -25.96
CA ALA A 175 -19.68 2.52 -25.80
C ALA A 175 -20.68 3.39 -26.59
N ARG A 176 -20.98 3.01 -27.84
CA ARG A 176 -21.99 3.69 -28.66
C ARG A 176 -23.35 3.75 -27.98
N ASN A 177 -23.79 2.64 -27.40
CA ASN A 177 -25.06 2.59 -26.66
C ASN A 177 -25.01 3.29 -25.31
N ALA A 178 -23.88 3.32 -24.60
CA ALA A 178 -23.74 4.13 -23.39
C ALA A 178 -23.93 5.64 -23.71
N LEU A 179 -23.22 6.16 -24.71
CA LEU A 179 -23.34 7.56 -25.13
C LEU A 179 -24.76 7.94 -25.61
N ASN A 180 -25.49 7.01 -26.25
CA ASN A 180 -26.87 7.26 -26.70
C ASN A 180 -27.84 7.63 -25.55
N HIS A 181 -27.51 7.29 -24.29
CA HIS A 181 -28.31 7.65 -23.12
C HIS A 181 -27.91 9.00 -22.49
N ILE A 182 -26.82 9.62 -22.95
CA ILE A 182 -26.26 10.85 -22.38
C ILE A 182 -26.77 12.07 -23.15
N LYS A 183 -27.42 13.00 -22.44
CA LYS A 183 -28.08 14.18 -23.05
C LYS A 183 -27.14 15.21 -23.68
N SER A 184 -25.82 15.12 -23.44
CA SER A 184 -24.84 16.13 -23.85
C SER A 184 -24.05 15.68 -25.07
N THR A 185 -24.16 16.44 -26.16
CA THR A 185 -23.40 16.24 -27.41
C THR A 185 -22.17 17.15 -27.52
N ASN A 186 -21.90 17.98 -26.51
CA ASN A 186 -20.74 18.87 -26.46
C ASN A 186 -19.51 18.10 -25.95
N TYR A 187 -18.95 17.24 -26.80
CA TYR A 187 -17.88 16.33 -26.41
C TYR A 187 -16.59 17.06 -25.95
N SER A 188 -16.25 18.23 -26.52
CA SER A 188 -15.07 18.98 -26.07
C SER A 188 -15.16 19.52 -24.65
N ASN A 189 -16.36 19.54 -24.03
CA ASN A 189 -16.55 19.89 -22.63
C ASN A 189 -16.83 18.68 -21.73
N PHE A 190 -16.79 17.46 -22.27
CA PHE A 190 -17.05 16.20 -21.58
C PHE A 190 -15.95 15.90 -20.56
N LYS A 191 -16.32 15.59 -19.32
CA LYS A 191 -15.43 15.31 -18.19
C LYS A 191 -15.35 13.82 -17.89
N ALA A 192 -16.49 13.14 -17.97
CA ALA A 192 -16.65 11.71 -17.70
C ALA A 192 -15.89 10.78 -18.67
N GLY A 193 -15.73 9.51 -18.28
CA GLY A 193 -15.38 8.41 -19.18
C GLY A 193 -16.51 8.08 -20.15
N MET A 194 -16.23 7.18 -21.11
CA MET A 194 -17.13 6.85 -22.23
C MET A 194 -18.51 6.30 -21.81
N SER A 195 -18.59 5.72 -20.61
CA SER A 195 -19.83 5.26 -19.95
C SER A 195 -20.74 6.39 -19.45
N GLY A 196 -20.24 7.62 -19.35
CA GLY A 196 -20.89 8.74 -18.69
C GLY A 196 -20.63 8.83 -17.18
N VAL A 197 -19.64 8.10 -16.65
CA VAL A 197 -19.19 8.18 -15.25
C VAL A 197 -18.01 9.13 -15.10
N ASP A 198 -18.08 10.04 -14.12
CA ASP A 198 -16.99 10.94 -13.77
C ASP A 198 -15.93 10.17 -12.98
N LEU A 199 -14.82 9.80 -13.63
CA LEU A 199 -13.89 8.78 -13.09
C LEU A 199 -13.27 9.20 -11.75
N ASN A 200 -12.94 10.48 -11.57
CA ASN A 200 -12.45 11.03 -10.30
C ASN A 200 -13.59 11.26 -9.27
N ARG A 201 -14.73 10.58 -9.44
CA ARG A 201 -15.87 10.47 -8.50
C ARG A 201 -16.29 9.01 -8.28
N ASN A 202 -15.59 8.06 -8.91
CA ASN A 202 -15.88 6.62 -8.86
C ASN A 202 -14.96 5.84 -7.90
N PHE A 203 -14.00 6.50 -7.24
CA PHE A 203 -13.17 5.85 -6.21
C PHE A 203 -13.96 5.71 -4.90
N PRO A 204 -13.71 4.69 -4.07
CA PRO A 204 -14.15 4.70 -2.67
C PRO A 204 -13.59 5.94 -1.94
N SER A 205 -14.35 6.51 -0.99
CA SER A 205 -13.86 7.57 -0.09
C SER A 205 -13.88 7.09 1.37
N PRO A 206 -13.08 6.07 1.74
CA PRO A 206 -12.99 5.62 3.11
C PRO A 206 -12.26 6.63 4.01
N PHE A 207 -12.56 6.58 5.30
CA PHE A 207 -11.77 7.21 6.35
C PHE A 207 -11.78 6.28 7.58
N LEU A 208 -10.73 6.33 8.41
CA LEU A 208 -10.73 5.60 9.67
C LEU A 208 -11.61 6.33 10.69
N ASN A 209 -12.64 5.67 11.21
CA ASN A 209 -13.39 6.20 12.35
C ASN A 209 -12.55 6.03 13.63
N PRO A 210 -12.07 7.12 14.28
CA PRO A 210 -11.15 7.03 15.41
C PRO A 210 -11.81 6.49 16.69
N TYR A 211 -13.14 6.45 16.77
CA TYR A 211 -13.88 5.90 17.92
C TYR A 211 -14.15 4.40 17.78
N LEU A 212 -14.14 3.87 16.55
CA LEU A 212 -14.48 2.47 16.25
C LEU A 212 -13.28 1.64 15.76
N GLY A 213 -12.19 2.28 15.32
CA GLY A 213 -11.00 1.59 14.79
C GLY A 213 -11.22 0.91 13.43
N VAL A 214 -12.33 1.21 12.74
CA VAL A 214 -12.71 0.63 11.44
C VAL A 214 -12.85 1.70 10.36
N PHE A 215 -12.68 1.29 9.10
CA PHE A 215 -12.90 2.17 7.95
C PHE A 215 -14.39 2.28 7.61
N GLU A 216 -14.89 3.50 7.50
CA GLU A 216 -16.21 3.83 6.98
C GLU A 216 -16.06 4.48 5.60
N ASP A 217 -16.87 4.08 4.60
CA ASP A 217 -16.84 4.66 3.25
C ASP A 217 -17.91 5.77 3.09
N GLN A 218 -17.47 6.96 2.67
CA GLN A 218 -18.33 8.11 2.40
C GLN A 218 -18.65 8.28 0.90
N TRP A 219 -18.36 7.29 0.05
CA TRP A 219 -18.72 7.33 -1.36
C TRP A 219 -20.21 7.66 -1.60
N ASP A 220 -20.47 8.57 -2.53
CA ASP A 220 -21.80 9.08 -2.93
C ASP A 220 -22.67 9.69 -1.79
N THR A 221 -22.09 10.01 -0.62
CA THR A 221 -22.79 10.60 0.54
C THR A 221 -23.60 11.86 0.21
N TYR A 222 -23.15 12.67 -0.75
CA TYR A 222 -23.78 13.95 -1.08
C TYR A 222 -24.62 13.93 -2.37
N LYS A 223 -25.04 12.75 -2.86
CA LYS A 223 -25.77 12.57 -4.14
C LYS A 223 -27.03 13.41 -4.34
N ASP A 224 -27.67 13.83 -3.25
CA ASP A 224 -28.88 14.64 -3.28
C ASP A 224 -28.58 16.15 -3.43
N ASN A 225 -27.30 16.56 -3.47
CA ASN A 225 -26.88 17.94 -3.76
C ASN A 225 -27.00 18.26 -5.27
N ASN A 226 -27.47 19.46 -5.59
CA ASN A 226 -27.69 19.99 -6.95
C ASN A 226 -26.49 19.97 -7.94
N LEU A 227 -25.29 19.57 -7.50
CA LEU A 227 -24.10 19.40 -8.33
C LEU A 227 -23.92 17.97 -8.88
N TYR A 228 -24.65 16.98 -8.33
CA TYR A 228 -24.57 15.59 -8.75
C TYR A 228 -25.53 15.29 -9.92
N SER A 229 -25.14 14.35 -10.77
CA SER A 229 -26.06 13.66 -11.66
C SER A 229 -26.38 12.29 -11.07
N SER A 230 -27.65 11.88 -11.06
CA SER A 230 -28.07 10.54 -10.63
C SER A 230 -28.11 9.51 -11.76
N GLN A 231 -27.66 9.88 -12.97
CA GLN A 231 -27.68 9.10 -14.21
C GLN A 231 -26.43 9.40 -15.06
N PRO A 232 -26.02 8.53 -16.00
CA PRO A 232 -24.94 8.78 -16.95
C PRO A 232 -24.98 10.17 -17.59
N ALA A 233 -23.87 10.90 -17.49
CA ALA A 233 -23.79 12.32 -17.84
C ALA A 233 -22.40 12.68 -18.36
N SER A 234 -22.25 13.88 -18.94
CA SER A 234 -20.94 14.37 -19.36
C SER A 234 -20.04 14.81 -18.19
N ALA A 235 -20.57 14.91 -16.97
CA ALA A 235 -19.84 15.22 -15.73
C ALA A 235 -20.68 14.81 -14.50
N PHE A 236 -20.02 14.68 -13.34
CA PHE A 236 -20.63 14.58 -12.01
C PHE A 236 -21.62 13.43 -11.74
N TYR A 237 -21.67 12.39 -12.58
CA TYR A 237 -22.25 11.09 -12.20
C TYR A 237 -21.16 10.23 -11.56
N ALA A 238 -21.35 9.80 -10.31
CA ALA A 238 -20.36 9.00 -9.58
C ALA A 238 -20.25 7.55 -10.09
N GLY A 239 -21.23 7.07 -10.86
CA GLY A 239 -21.36 5.68 -11.28
C GLY A 239 -22.39 4.90 -10.46
N PRO A 240 -22.72 3.65 -10.83
CA PRO A 240 -23.67 2.80 -10.09
C PRO A 240 -23.11 2.24 -8.77
N ARG A 241 -21.79 2.23 -8.61
CA ARG A 241 -21.05 1.89 -7.38
C ARG A 241 -19.61 2.41 -7.50
N ALA A 242 -18.89 2.56 -6.39
CA ALA A 242 -17.44 2.76 -6.44
C ALA A 242 -16.74 1.60 -7.19
N GLY A 243 -15.70 1.93 -7.96
CA GLY A 243 -14.94 1.00 -8.80
C GLY A 243 -15.78 0.30 -9.88
N SER A 244 -16.80 0.96 -10.42
CA SER A 244 -17.61 0.41 -11.52
C SER A 244 -16.89 0.45 -12.86
N GLU A 245 -16.01 1.44 -13.06
CA GLU A 245 -15.34 1.67 -14.33
C GLU A 245 -13.98 0.95 -14.39
N PRO A 246 -13.64 0.25 -15.49
CA PRO A 246 -12.39 -0.51 -15.59
C PRO A 246 -11.15 0.38 -15.48
N GLU A 247 -11.21 1.62 -15.97
CA GLU A 247 -10.18 2.64 -15.82
C GLU A 247 -9.82 2.87 -14.34
N VAL A 248 -10.86 2.93 -13.50
CA VAL A 248 -10.76 3.24 -12.06
C VAL A 248 -10.31 2.00 -11.28
N VAL A 249 -10.77 0.81 -11.65
CA VAL A 249 -10.27 -0.46 -11.09
C VAL A 249 -8.78 -0.63 -11.37
N ILE A 250 -8.33 -0.39 -12.61
CA ILE A 250 -6.92 -0.46 -13.00
C ILE A 250 -6.08 0.59 -12.24
N LEU A 251 -6.61 1.81 -12.08
CA LEU A 251 -5.88 2.86 -11.36
C LEU A 251 -5.80 2.58 -9.84
N MET A 252 -6.85 2.03 -9.23
CA MET A 252 -6.87 1.63 -7.82
C MET A 252 -5.87 0.50 -7.52
N ASP A 253 -5.80 -0.55 -8.35
CA ASP A 253 -4.79 -1.61 -8.20
C ASP A 253 -3.39 -1.02 -8.24
N TYR A 254 -3.07 -0.27 -9.30
CA TYR A 254 -1.73 0.27 -9.49
C TYR A 254 -1.32 1.22 -8.36
N MET A 255 -2.26 2.04 -7.84
CA MET A 255 -2.03 2.94 -6.71
C MET A 255 -1.67 2.19 -5.41
N LEU A 256 -2.18 0.98 -5.19
CA LEU A 256 -1.91 0.19 -3.98
C LEU A 256 -0.73 -0.78 -4.15
N ARG A 257 -0.32 -1.09 -5.39
CA ARG A 257 0.67 -2.11 -5.75
C ARG A 257 2.09 -1.84 -5.26
N TYR A 258 2.45 -0.58 -5.03
CA TYR A 258 3.75 -0.16 -4.48
C TYR A 258 3.55 0.76 -3.28
N ASP A 259 4.59 0.92 -2.47
CA ASP A 259 4.59 1.87 -1.36
C ASP A 259 5.13 3.24 -1.77
N PHE A 260 4.35 3.94 -2.60
CA PHE A 260 4.68 5.27 -3.11
C PHE A 260 4.90 6.28 -1.97
N ARG A 261 5.94 7.12 -2.06
CA ARG A 261 6.12 8.21 -1.08
C ARG A 261 5.05 9.31 -1.23
N ASN A 262 4.53 9.49 -2.44
CA ASN A 262 3.46 10.43 -2.80
C ASN A 262 2.91 10.16 -4.23
N TYR A 263 1.78 10.79 -4.54
CA TYR A 263 1.08 10.73 -5.83
C TYR A 263 0.86 12.12 -6.43
N MET A 264 0.85 12.22 -7.76
CA MET A 264 0.54 13.44 -8.51
C MET A 264 -0.47 13.10 -9.61
N SER A 265 -1.65 13.72 -9.57
CA SER A 265 -2.66 13.57 -10.63
C SER A 265 -2.76 14.88 -11.42
N MET A 266 -2.37 14.82 -12.70
CA MET A 266 -2.29 15.96 -13.60
C MET A 266 -3.66 16.24 -14.23
N HIS A 267 -4.30 17.29 -13.72
CA HIS A 267 -5.64 17.75 -14.06
C HIS A 267 -5.64 19.12 -14.74
N SER A 268 -6.81 19.57 -15.18
CA SER A 268 -7.00 20.95 -15.61
C SER A 268 -8.48 21.35 -15.42
N ARG A 269 -8.84 22.51 -14.87
CA ARG A 269 -8.18 23.82 -14.95
C ARG A 269 -8.43 24.67 -13.71
N GLY A 270 -7.46 25.52 -13.40
CA GLY A 270 -7.49 26.52 -12.34
C GLY A 270 -6.19 27.32 -12.21
N GLU A 271 -5.04 26.74 -12.54
CA GLU A 271 -3.72 27.10 -11.99
C GLU A 271 -3.70 26.99 -10.45
N VAL A 272 -4.25 25.86 -9.97
CA VAL A 272 -4.49 25.53 -8.55
C VAL A 272 -3.78 24.22 -8.19
N LEU A 273 -3.30 24.11 -6.95
CA LEU A 273 -2.82 22.87 -6.33
C LEU A 273 -3.79 22.44 -5.22
N PHE A 274 -4.53 21.34 -5.40
CA PHE A 274 -5.32 20.76 -4.30
C PHE A 274 -4.51 19.65 -3.60
N TRP A 275 -4.30 19.82 -2.29
CA TRP A 275 -3.41 18.97 -1.48
C TRP A 275 -4.04 18.49 -0.16
N ASP A 276 -5.01 19.23 0.40
CA ASP A 276 -5.56 18.91 1.74
C ASP A 276 -6.76 17.95 1.68
N ASN A 277 -6.79 17.03 2.64
CA ASN A 277 -7.91 16.14 2.93
C ASN A 277 -8.22 16.20 4.43
N TYR A 278 -9.27 16.94 4.80
CA TYR A 278 -9.63 17.22 6.19
C TYR A 278 -9.98 15.95 7.02
N ASN A 279 -10.45 14.88 6.37
CA ASN A 279 -10.74 13.60 7.03
C ASN A 279 -9.46 12.87 7.52
N MET A 280 -8.27 13.36 7.15
CA MET A 280 -7.00 12.71 7.49
C MET A 280 -6.31 13.31 8.73
N PRO A 281 -5.53 12.49 9.46
CA PRO A 281 -4.68 12.91 10.57
C PRO A 281 -3.80 14.15 10.29
N LYS A 282 -3.42 14.90 11.34
CA LYS A 282 -2.70 16.17 11.20
C LYS A 282 -1.31 15.99 10.57
N ASN A 283 -0.58 14.97 11.03
CA ASN A 283 0.73 14.53 10.51
C ASN A 283 0.69 14.21 9.00
N PHE A 284 -0.36 13.55 8.50
CA PHE A 284 -0.61 13.41 7.06
C PHE A 284 -0.73 14.78 6.37
N ARG A 285 -1.57 15.66 6.90
CA ARG A 285 -1.85 16.99 6.30
C ARG A 285 -0.64 17.91 6.32
N ASP A 286 0.21 17.82 7.34
CA ASP A 286 1.49 18.53 7.42
C ASP A 286 2.43 18.09 6.29
N ARG A 287 2.53 16.78 5.97
CA ARG A 287 3.28 16.28 4.81
C ARG A 287 2.67 16.71 3.48
N ALA A 288 1.35 16.62 3.34
CA ALA A 288 0.65 17.04 2.13
C ALA A 288 0.91 18.53 1.82
N ARG A 289 0.89 19.36 2.86
CA ARG A 289 1.26 20.78 2.77
C ARG A 289 2.72 20.99 2.41
N ALA A 290 3.65 20.23 3.00
CA ALA A 290 5.08 20.34 2.69
C ALA A 290 5.41 19.96 1.24
N LEU A 291 4.75 18.94 0.69
CA LEU A 291 4.84 18.57 -0.72
C LEU A 291 4.30 19.68 -1.63
N ALA A 292 3.15 20.26 -1.29
CA ALA A 292 2.50 21.30 -2.07
C ALA A 292 3.31 22.61 -2.07
N LEU A 293 3.88 23.01 -0.93
CA LEU A 293 4.74 24.19 -0.82
C LEU A 293 6.05 24.07 -1.61
N GLU A 294 6.67 22.88 -1.67
CA GLU A 294 7.86 22.67 -2.52
C GLU A 294 7.50 22.84 -4.01
N ILE A 295 6.31 22.40 -4.44
CA ILE A 295 5.85 22.53 -5.83
C ILE A 295 5.47 23.99 -6.15
N ASP A 296 4.69 24.65 -5.30
CA ASP A 296 4.27 26.05 -5.47
C ASP A 296 5.47 27.00 -5.59
N THR A 297 6.54 26.75 -4.82
CA THR A 297 7.80 27.52 -4.87
C THR A 297 8.40 27.63 -6.30
N PHE A 298 8.08 26.70 -7.20
CA PHE A 298 8.51 26.74 -8.61
C PHE A 298 7.41 27.13 -9.61
N MET A 299 6.14 27.21 -9.18
CA MET A 299 4.99 27.37 -10.08
C MET A 299 4.18 28.66 -9.85
N GLY A 300 4.07 29.15 -8.61
CA GLY A 300 3.21 30.28 -8.26
C GLY A 300 1.73 30.01 -8.55
N TYR A 301 1.25 28.84 -8.12
CA TYR A 301 -0.14 28.39 -8.32
C TYR A 301 -0.96 28.66 -7.06
N GLU A 302 -2.28 28.84 -7.19
CA GLU A 302 -3.09 29.03 -5.98
C GLU A 302 -3.12 27.73 -5.16
N MET A 303 -2.66 27.80 -3.92
CA MET A 303 -2.79 26.73 -2.93
C MET A 303 -4.27 26.56 -2.58
N GLY A 304 -4.92 25.60 -3.24
CA GLY A 304 -6.36 25.41 -3.22
C GLY A 304 -6.91 25.15 -1.82
N GLN A 305 -8.14 25.62 -1.59
CA GLN A 305 -8.87 25.39 -0.34
C GLN A 305 -9.08 23.89 -0.09
N PRO A 306 -9.12 23.43 1.17
CA PRO A 306 -9.35 22.03 1.50
C PRO A 306 -10.63 21.46 0.89
N LYS A 307 -10.56 20.23 0.33
CA LYS A 307 -11.67 19.62 -0.43
C LYS A 307 -12.99 19.51 0.34
N SER A 308 -12.93 19.52 1.67
CA SER A 308 -14.09 19.56 2.57
C SER A 308 -15.02 20.76 2.36
N SER A 309 -14.57 21.84 1.71
CA SER A 309 -15.42 22.99 1.38
C SER A 309 -16.46 22.72 0.29
N VAL A 310 -16.36 21.60 -0.46
CA VAL A 310 -17.12 21.38 -1.71
C VAL A 310 -18.29 20.39 -1.55
N GLN A 311 -18.41 19.68 -0.42
CA GLN A 311 -19.40 18.61 -0.20
C GLN A 311 -19.46 17.59 -1.36
N MET A 312 -18.31 17.01 -1.68
CA MET A 312 -18.16 15.97 -2.70
C MET A 312 -17.24 14.87 -2.21
N THR A 313 -17.58 13.63 -2.57
CA THR A 313 -16.74 12.43 -2.37
C THR A 313 -16.54 11.70 -3.70
N GLY A 314 -15.67 10.70 -3.67
CA GLY A 314 -15.37 9.79 -4.78
C GLY A 314 -14.00 10.00 -5.44
N TYR A 315 -13.12 10.82 -4.85
CA TYR A 315 -11.86 11.22 -5.49
C TYR A 315 -10.74 10.20 -5.28
N ALA A 316 -9.86 10.08 -6.27
CA ALA A 316 -8.62 9.30 -6.17
C ALA A 316 -7.76 9.73 -4.96
N SER A 317 -7.76 11.03 -4.63
CA SER A 317 -7.08 11.58 -3.44
C SER A 317 -7.59 11.03 -2.13
N ASP A 318 -8.88 10.70 -2.05
CA ASP A 318 -9.51 10.23 -0.82
C ASP A 318 -9.11 8.77 -0.59
N PHE A 319 -9.25 7.97 -1.65
CA PHE A 319 -8.83 6.57 -1.72
C PHE A 319 -7.36 6.38 -1.31
N VAL A 320 -6.42 7.07 -1.98
CA VAL A 320 -4.99 6.86 -1.67
C VAL A 320 -4.61 7.40 -0.30
N ALA A 321 -5.15 8.55 0.13
CA ALA A 321 -4.89 9.08 1.46
C ALA A 321 -5.33 8.09 2.55
N ALA A 322 -6.54 7.54 2.41
CA ALA A 322 -7.09 6.59 3.36
C ALA A 322 -6.39 5.22 3.35
N LYS A 323 -5.98 4.71 2.17
CA LYS A 323 -5.39 3.37 2.01
C LYS A 323 -3.86 3.30 2.14
N THR A 324 -3.19 4.45 2.21
CA THR A 324 -1.72 4.51 2.22
C THR A 324 -1.14 5.54 3.19
N LEU A 325 -1.94 6.53 3.62
CA LEU A 325 -1.49 7.68 4.41
C LEU A 325 -0.34 8.48 3.75
N LYS A 326 -0.28 8.45 2.41
CA LYS A 326 0.65 9.20 1.56
C LYS A 326 -0.09 10.34 0.85
N PRO A 327 0.51 11.54 0.73
CA PRO A 327 -0.16 12.66 0.10
C PRO A 327 -0.31 12.45 -1.42
N MET A 328 -1.49 12.79 -1.93
CA MET A 328 -1.72 13.05 -3.36
C MET A 328 -1.88 14.56 -3.57
N ILE A 329 -1.32 15.08 -4.66
CA ILE A 329 -1.65 16.42 -5.14
C ILE A 329 -2.34 16.35 -6.50
N THR A 330 -3.45 17.08 -6.61
CA THR A 330 -4.12 17.39 -7.87
C THR A 330 -3.53 18.70 -8.41
N VAL A 331 -2.94 18.67 -9.61
CA VAL A 331 -2.32 19.84 -10.26
C VAL A 331 -3.20 20.31 -11.41
N GLU A 332 -3.80 21.50 -11.30
CA GLU A 332 -4.72 22.06 -12.30
C GLU A 332 -3.97 22.93 -13.34
N SER A 333 -3.29 22.29 -14.29
CA SER A 333 -2.22 22.84 -15.18
C SER A 333 -2.55 24.01 -16.14
N LEU A 334 -3.76 24.56 -16.14
CA LEU A 334 -4.19 25.61 -17.09
C LEU A 334 -5.11 26.63 -16.40
N PRO A 335 -5.18 27.88 -16.88
CA PRO A 335 -6.18 28.86 -16.43
C PRO A 335 -7.60 28.36 -16.65
N ILE A 336 -8.50 28.62 -15.68
CA ILE A 336 -9.92 28.23 -15.73
C ILE A 336 -10.65 28.73 -17.00
N SER A 337 -10.21 29.87 -17.55
CA SER A 337 -10.76 30.55 -18.73
C SER A 337 -10.34 29.99 -20.09
N THR A 338 -9.48 28.96 -20.14
CA THR A 338 -8.95 28.40 -21.39
C THR A 338 -10.05 27.80 -22.29
N GLN A 339 -9.82 27.70 -23.60
CA GLN A 339 -10.73 27.02 -24.53
C GLN A 339 -10.56 25.48 -24.49
N LEU A 340 -11.54 24.70 -24.97
CA LEU A 340 -11.43 23.25 -25.16
C LEU A 340 -11.78 22.85 -26.61
N PRO A 341 -11.06 21.89 -27.23
CA PRO A 341 -9.80 21.27 -26.77
C PRO A 341 -8.66 22.29 -26.61
N THR A 342 -7.60 21.96 -25.86
CA THR A 342 -6.60 22.98 -25.46
C THR A 342 -5.83 23.53 -26.67
N PRO A 343 -5.72 24.86 -26.86
CA PRO A 343 -4.96 25.45 -27.96
C PRO A 343 -3.47 25.05 -27.94
N GLN A 344 -2.94 24.64 -29.10
CA GLN A 344 -1.54 24.17 -29.27
C GLN A 344 -0.49 25.14 -28.69
N ALA A 345 -0.71 26.46 -28.83
CA ALA A 345 0.21 27.49 -28.34
C ALA A 345 0.48 27.44 -26.82
N LEU A 346 -0.42 26.84 -26.02
CA LEU A 346 -0.24 26.75 -24.56
C LEU A 346 0.67 25.59 -24.14
N TYR A 347 0.89 24.59 -25.00
CA TYR A 347 1.59 23.35 -24.63
C TYR A 347 3.03 23.60 -24.20
N TYR A 348 3.75 24.52 -24.88
CA TYR A 348 5.15 24.84 -24.56
C TYR A 348 5.28 25.56 -23.21
N ASP A 349 4.47 26.59 -22.97
CA ASP A 349 4.56 27.39 -21.74
C ASP A 349 4.06 26.61 -20.53
N THR A 350 2.96 25.87 -20.64
CA THR A 350 2.51 24.98 -19.57
C THR A 350 3.55 23.89 -19.29
N TYR A 351 4.13 23.25 -20.32
CA TYR A 351 5.19 22.24 -20.13
C TYR A 351 6.34 22.80 -19.29
N ASN A 352 6.81 24.01 -19.60
CA ASN A 352 7.91 24.64 -18.88
C ASN A 352 7.59 24.95 -17.41
N LYS A 353 6.31 25.17 -17.04
CA LYS A 353 5.87 25.23 -15.64
C LYS A 353 5.88 23.84 -14.98
N VAL A 354 5.23 22.84 -15.60
CA VAL A 354 4.91 21.56 -14.92
C VAL A 354 6.01 20.49 -14.95
N LYS A 355 6.97 20.56 -15.89
CA LYS A 355 7.96 19.48 -16.13
C LYS A 355 8.90 19.17 -14.96
N ILE A 356 8.94 20.00 -13.92
CA ILE A 356 9.78 19.81 -12.73
C ILE A 356 9.05 19.07 -11.59
N ILE A 357 7.71 19.00 -11.62
CA ILE A 357 6.87 18.51 -10.51
C ILE A 357 7.28 17.10 -10.01
N PRO A 358 7.46 16.08 -10.87
CA PRO A 358 7.88 14.74 -10.43
C PRO A 358 9.19 14.74 -9.64
N LEU A 359 10.14 15.61 -9.99
CA LEU A 359 11.46 15.70 -9.35
C LEU A 359 11.44 16.53 -8.06
N LEU A 360 10.46 17.42 -7.87
CA LEU A 360 10.18 18.08 -6.59
C LEU A 360 9.50 17.11 -5.62
N ALA A 361 8.56 16.32 -6.12
CA ALA A 361 7.87 15.30 -5.34
C ALA A 361 8.81 14.14 -4.93
N GLU A 362 9.74 13.75 -5.81
CA GLU A 362 10.89 12.92 -5.51
C GLU A 362 11.65 13.46 -4.28
N ARG A 363 12.15 14.69 -4.40
CA ARG A 363 12.93 15.39 -3.36
C ARG A 363 12.19 15.46 -2.02
N VAL A 364 10.87 15.68 -2.01
CA VAL A 364 10.07 15.73 -0.77
C VAL A 364 9.94 14.35 -0.15
N GLY A 365 9.53 13.34 -0.93
CA GLY A 365 9.37 11.97 -0.40
C GLY A 365 10.69 11.39 0.10
N ARG A 366 11.80 11.71 -0.57
CA ARG A 366 13.16 11.36 -0.16
C ARG A 366 13.56 11.97 1.19
N ARG A 367 13.18 13.23 1.46
CA ARG A 367 13.40 13.88 2.76
C ARG A 367 12.46 13.34 3.85
N THR A 368 11.31 12.79 3.47
CA THR A 368 10.37 12.12 4.39
C THR A 368 10.88 10.73 4.75
N GLY A 369 11.47 10.00 3.80
CA GLY A 369 12.01 8.68 4.01
C GLY A 369 10.93 7.61 4.18
N TYR A 370 11.13 6.75 5.18
CA TYR A 370 10.12 5.81 5.67
C TYR A 370 9.47 6.33 6.96
N LEU A 371 8.26 5.87 7.23
CA LEU A 371 7.45 6.21 8.40
C LEU A 371 7.56 5.11 9.46
N ASP A 372 7.33 5.47 10.73
CA ASP A 372 7.55 4.63 11.90
C ASP A 372 6.92 3.22 11.82
N TYR A 373 5.65 3.11 11.40
CA TYR A 373 4.83 1.90 11.58
C TYR A 373 4.75 1.10 10.28
N ARG A 374 5.61 0.08 10.16
CA ARG A 374 5.77 -0.75 8.96
C ARG A 374 4.85 -1.95 9.01
N LEU A 375 3.98 -2.10 8.02
CA LEU A 375 3.16 -3.28 7.78
C LEU A 375 3.93 -4.34 6.99
N TYR A 376 3.97 -5.54 7.55
CA TYR A 376 4.42 -6.76 6.88
C TYR A 376 3.25 -7.74 6.77
N VAL A 377 3.20 -8.51 5.68
CA VAL A 377 2.25 -9.61 5.49
C VAL A 377 3.06 -10.86 5.17
N GLY A 378 3.02 -11.84 6.08
CA GLY A 378 4.08 -12.85 6.15
C GLY A 378 5.41 -12.20 6.53
N ASP A 379 6.45 -12.50 5.76
CA ASP A 379 7.80 -11.94 5.82
C ASP A 379 8.00 -10.65 4.98
N ARG A 380 7.08 -10.38 4.04
CA ARG A 380 7.21 -9.30 3.05
C ARG A 380 6.77 -7.95 3.60
N TYR A 381 7.59 -6.92 3.36
CA TYR A 381 7.20 -5.52 3.54
C TYR A 381 6.07 -5.13 2.58
N VAL A 382 5.07 -4.39 3.07
CA VAL A 382 3.91 -3.95 2.27
C VAL A 382 3.80 -2.42 2.18
N ARG A 383 3.75 -1.72 3.32
CA ARG A 383 3.90 -0.25 3.40
C ARG A 383 4.10 0.27 4.82
N ASP A 384 4.46 1.54 4.94
CA ASP A 384 4.64 2.24 6.21
C ASP A 384 3.63 3.38 6.47
N PHE A 385 3.33 3.61 7.75
CA PHE A 385 2.40 4.63 8.24
C PHE A 385 3.04 5.45 9.37
N ASP A 386 2.61 6.69 9.57
CA ASP A 386 3.00 7.56 10.69
C ASP A 386 1.90 7.69 11.77
N ASP A 387 0.79 6.97 11.58
CA ASP A 387 -0.31 6.87 12.53
C ASP A 387 -0.56 5.39 12.84
N LEU A 388 -0.48 5.05 14.13
CA LEU A 388 -0.57 3.66 14.61
C LEU A 388 -1.99 3.08 14.45
N ALA A 389 -3.04 3.90 14.53
CA ALA A 389 -4.40 3.43 14.34
C ALA A 389 -4.67 3.08 12.86
N TYR A 390 -4.16 3.90 11.93
CA TYR A 390 -4.15 3.57 10.50
C TYR A 390 -3.31 2.32 10.19
N ALA A 391 -2.16 2.15 10.84
CA ALA A 391 -1.33 0.95 10.69
C ALA A 391 -2.07 -0.31 11.15
N ILE A 392 -2.61 -0.30 12.38
CA ILE A 392 -3.36 -1.42 12.95
C ILE A 392 -4.58 -1.76 12.09
N ALA A 393 -5.37 -0.77 11.68
CA ALA A 393 -6.55 -1.00 10.85
C ALA A 393 -6.23 -1.64 9.49
N HIS A 394 -5.08 -1.31 8.88
CA HIS A 394 -4.60 -2.01 7.68
C HIS A 394 -4.06 -3.40 7.97
N SER A 395 -3.35 -3.61 9.08
CA SER A 395 -2.85 -4.93 9.47
C SER A 395 -3.99 -5.93 9.69
N ILE A 396 -5.12 -5.49 10.26
CA ILE A 396 -6.34 -6.29 10.42
C ILE A 396 -6.97 -6.60 9.05
N GLN A 397 -7.00 -5.65 8.10
CA GLN A 397 -7.56 -5.87 6.76
C GLN A 397 -6.70 -6.77 5.86
N LEU A 398 -5.40 -6.90 6.14
CA LEU A 398 -4.43 -7.62 5.31
C LEU A 398 -3.79 -8.81 6.03
N GLU A 399 -4.31 -9.19 7.19
CA GLU A 399 -3.82 -10.31 8.04
C GLU A 399 -2.32 -10.20 8.39
N GLY A 400 -1.81 -8.97 8.48
CA GLY A 400 -0.41 -8.64 8.68
C GLY A 400 -0.04 -8.22 10.10
N ILE A 401 1.23 -7.83 10.28
CA ILE A 401 1.81 -7.35 11.54
C ILE A 401 2.39 -5.95 11.38
N ILE A 402 2.34 -5.14 12.44
CA ILE A 402 3.00 -3.82 12.50
C ILE A 402 4.28 -3.91 13.31
N VAL A 403 5.38 -3.49 12.71
CA VAL A 403 6.70 -3.34 13.35
C VAL A 403 7.07 -1.86 13.34
N LYS A 404 7.45 -1.31 14.50
CA LYS A 404 8.03 0.04 14.55
C LYS A 404 9.51 0.00 14.17
N GLY A 405 9.98 0.86 13.26
CA GLY A 405 11.41 0.92 12.90
C GLY A 405 11.82 2.12 12.05
N GLU A 406 13.12 2.43 12.08
CA GLU A 406 13.75 3.57 11.38
C GLU A 406 14.62 3.12 10.19
N GLY A 407 15.05 4.06 9.35
CA GLY A 407 15.87 3.76 8.15
C GLY A 407 15.06 3.09 7.03
N ILE A 408 15.68 2.14 6.32
CA ILE A 408 15.02 1.30 5.30
C ILE A 408 14.34 0.10 6.02
N PRO A 409 13.17 -0.40 5.54
CA PRO A 409 12.62 -1.69 5.96
C PRO A 409 13.59 -2.84 5.67
N ILE A 410 13.54 -3.89 6.48
CA ILE A 410 14.32 -5.12 6.30
C ILE A 410 13.30 -6.25 6.17
N GLY A 411 13.25 -6.92 5.02
CA GLY A 411 12.24 -7.96 4.79
C GLY A 411 12.40 -8.64 3.45
N TYR A 412 12.57 -9.96 3.48
CA TYR A 412 12.80 -10.77 2.29
C TYR A 412 11.62 -10.68 1.30
N ILE A 413 11.93 -10.58 0.01
CA ILE A 413 10.95 -10.60 -1.09
C ILE A 413 11.31 -11.72 -2.07
N GLY A 414 10.58 -12.84 -1.96
CA GLY A 414 10.57 -13.94 -2.92
C GLY A 414 9.49 -14.97 -2.54
N ASP A 415 9.01 -15.84 -3.42
CA ASP A 415 9.12 -15.81 -4.89
C ASP A 415 7.94 -15.07 -5.55
N TYR A 416 8.07 -14.74 -6.83
CA TYR A 416 6.92 -14.50 -7.69
C TYR A 416 6.35 -15.83 -8.19
N ALA A 417 5.02 -15.96 -8.17
CA ALA A 417 4.31 -17.05 -8.83
C ALA A 417 4.34 -16.88 -10.37
N MET A 418 5.53 -17.06 -10.97
CA MET A 418 5.76 -17.15 -12.42
C MET A 418 5.23 -18.48 -12.98
N ILE A 419 3.91 -18.67 -12.89
CA ILE A 419 3.19 -19.85 -13.36
C ILE A 419 2.57 -19.57 -14.74
N LYS A 420 2.44 -20.62 -15.54
CA LYS A 420 2.43 -20.58 -17.00
C LYS A 420 1.62 -21.77 -17.52
N GLU A 421 0.74 -21.53 -18.50
CA GLU A 421 0.72 -22.21 -19.82
C GLU A 421 -0.53 -21.82 -20.63
N GLY A 422 -0.29 -21.38 -21.87
CA GLY A 422 -1.21 -20.55 -22.64
C GLY A 422 -0.44 -19.39 -23.29
N ASN A 423 -1.14 -18.30 -23.64
CA ASN A 423 -0.48 -17.11 -24.16
C ASN A 423 0.10 -16.25 -23.02
N VAL A 424 1.43 -16.29 -22.87
CA VAL A 424 2.28 -15.37 -22.07
C VAL A 424 2.35 -15.69 -20.55
N TYR A 425 3.44 -15.23 -19.91
CA TYR A 425 3.75 -15.30 -18.46
C TYR A 425 3.47 -13.92 -17.82
N GLN A 426 2.94 -13.86 -16.58
CA GLN A 426 2.67 -12.59 -15.88
C GLN A 426 2.89 -12.69 -14.36
N LEU A 427 2.90 -11.52 -13.69
CA LEU A 427 3.02 -11.33 -12.23
C LEU A 427 1.64 -10.94 -11.65
N SER A 428 1.32 -11.30 -10.39
CA SER A 428 -0.03 -11.13 -9.82
C SER A 428 -0.05 -10.96 -8.28
N THR A 429 -1.20 -10.55 -7.73
CA THR A 429 -1.44 -10.14 -6.33
C THR A 429 -2.61 -10.90 -5.65
N TYR A 430 -2.64 -10.87 -4.31
CA TYR A 430 -3.61 -11.48 -3.33
C TYR A 430 -5.10 -11.13 -3.65
N TYR A 431 -6.17 -11.90 -3.41
CA TYR A 431 -6.50 -13.30 -2.96
C TYR A 431 -8.07 -13.45 -3.02
N PRO A 432 -8.79 -14.45 -2.44
CA PRO A 432 -8.47 -15.78 -1.85
C PRO A 432 -9.26 -16.91 -2.61
N LYS A 433 -9.86 -18.04 -2.12
CA LYS A 433 -10.06 -18.71 -0.80
C LYS A 433 -10.51 -20.20 -0.99
N ASP A 434 -10.46 -20.97 0.12
CA ASP A 434 -11.24 -22.18 0.49
C ASP A 434 -11.19 -23.53 -0.30
N ILE A 435 -10.71 -24.56 0.42
CA ILE A 435 -11.12 -26.00 0.41
C ILE A 435 -10.67 -26.82 -0.84
N ASN A 436 -10.01 -27.98 -0.76
CA ASN A 436 -9.81 -28.98 0.31
C ASN A 436 -8.50 -29.80 0.13
N GLU A 437 -8.02 -30.47 1.19
CA GLU A 437 -7.15 -31.70 1.23
C GLU A 437 -5.80 -31.71 0.44
N GLU A 438 -4.75 -32.47 0.80
CA GLU A 438 -4.52 -33.48 1.85
C GLU A 438 -3.05 -33.39 2.37
N ILE A 439 -2.68 -34.18 3.40
CA ILE A 439 -1.41 -34.07 4.16
C ILE A 439 -0.33 -35.03 3.61
N ASN A 440 0.96 -34.66 3.70
CA ASN A 440 2.01 -35.60 4.13
C ASN A 440 3.26 -34.88 4.66
N GLU A 441 3.85 -35.43 5.71
CA GLU A 441 5.09 -34.99 6.37
C GLU A 441 6.23 -35.96 6.02
N GLU A 442 7.49 -35.51 5.98
CA GLU A 442 8.62 -36.39 6.36
C GLU A 442 9.91 -35.62 6.70
N SER A 443 10.59 -36.08 7.77
CA SER A 443 12.00 -35.83 8.13
C SER A 443 12.51 -34.38 8.30
N THR A 444 12.45 -33.89 9.53
CA THR A 444 13.51 -33.05 10.13
C THR A 444 14.68 -33.93 10.58
N GLU A 445 15.94 -33.46 10.46
CA GLU A 445 16.99 -33.50 11.50
C GLU A 445 18.38 -33.10 10.93
N GLU A 446 19.07 -32.14 11.57
CA GLU A 446 20.29 -32.43 12.35
C GLU A 446 20.74 -31.21 13.18
N ILE A 447 20.71 -31.38 14.50
CA ILE A 447 21.74 -30.99 15.50
C ILE A 447 22.23 -29.52 15.58
N ALA A 448 22.11 -28.95 16.78
CA ALA A 448 22.74 -27.69 17.19
C ALA A 448 24.00 -27.92 18.06
N GLY A 449 24.80 -26.86 18.22
CA GLY A 449 25.82 -26.67 19.27
C GLY A 449 25.98 -25.17 19.52
N GLU A 450 25.72 -24.65 20.72
CA GLU A 450 26.66 -24.58 21.87
C GLU A 450 27.85 -23.63 21.62
N THR A 451 28.17 -22.65 22.49
CA THR A 451 27.61 -22.29 23.82
C THR A 451 27.81 -20.79 24.14
N THR A 452 27.14 -20.34 25.19
CA THR A 452 27.28 -19.03 25.87
C THR A 452 28.68 -18.76 26.47
N GLU A 453 29.00 -17.48 26.71
CA GLU A 453 29.68 -17.06 27.95
C GLU A 453 29.24 -15.65 28.39
N GLU A 454 29.47 -15.28 29.65
CA GLU A 454 28.64 -14.32 30.39
C GLU A 454 29.14 -12.85 30.46
N VAL A 455 28.23 -11.96 30.89
CA VAL A 455 28.48 -10.54 31.18
C VAL A 455 29.05 -10.37 32.60
N ASN A 456 30.01 -9.46 32.78
CA ASN A 456 30.42 -8.96 34.10
C ASN A 456 29.97 -7.50 34.30
N PRO A 457 29.04 -7.19 35.22
CA PRO A 457 28.54 -5.84 35.46
C PRO A 457 29.24 -5.16 36.65
N ASP A 458 29.86 -3.98 36.44
CA ASP A 458 30.01 -2.99 37.52
C ASP A 458 30.41 -1.58 37.03
N THR A 459 29.44 -0.67 36.92
CA THR A 459 29.63 0.78 37.18
C THR A 459 28.27 1.49 37.23
N GLN A 460 27.92 2.10 38.37
CA GLN A 460 26.69 2.89 38.49
C GLN A 460 26.92 4.40 38.34
N VAL A 461 26.15 4.98 37.41
CA VAL A 461 25.28 6.17 37.56
C VAL A 461 25.84 7.43 38.23
N ILE A 462 25.75 8.54 37.49
CA ILE A 462 25.40 9.87 38.03
C ILE A 462 24.27 10.41 37.13
N ASP A 463 23.17 10.87 37.72
CA ASP A 463 21.96 11.28 37.00
C ASP A 463 22.00 12.70 36.43
N GLU A 464 21.38 12.89 35.25
CA GLU A 464 20.74 14.15 34.86
C GLU A 464 19.28 13.86 34.45
N GLU A 465 18.32 14.45 35.15
CA GLU A 465 16.89 14.15 34.95
C GLU A 465 16.40 14.60 33.55
N GLN A 466 15.87 13.65 32.77
CA GLN A 466 15.06 13.93 31.59
C GLN A 466 13.57 13.69 31.91
N PRO A 467 12.65 14.57 31.48
CA PRO A 467 11.24 14.45 31.83
C PRO A 467 10.59 13.25 31.13
N THR A 468 10.21 12.24 31.91
CA THR A 468 9.59 11.01 31.42
C THR A 468 8.17 11.23 30.92
N ILE A 469 7.98 11.21 29.59
CA ILE A 469 6.64 11.06 28.98
C ILE A 469 6.33 9.56 28.86
N GLU A 470 5.99 8.94 29.99
CA GLU A 470 5.42 7.58 29.99
C GLU A 470 4.00 7.59 29.41
N ARG A 471 3.89 7.45 28.10
CA ARG A 471 2.66 6.87 27.52
C ARG A 471 2.67 5.39 27.81
N SER A 472 1.66 4.93 28.55
CA SER A 472 1.53 3.51 28.89
C SER A 472 1.35 2.69 27.61
N TYR A 473 2.13 1.63 27.44
CA TYR A 473 2.01 0.65 26.35
C TYR A 473 0.64 -0.04 26.27
N TYR A 474 -0.23 0.20 27.25
CA TYR A 474 -1.58 -0.33 27.35
C TYR A 474 -2.67 0.71 26.99
N GLU A 475 -2.30 1.97 26.69
CA GLU A 475 -3.23 2.97 26.17
C GLU A 475 -3.88 2.48 24.85
N GLY A 476 -5.20 2.31 24.86
CA GLY A 476 -5.98 1.80 23.71
C GLY A 476 -6.60 0.42 23.94
N TYR A 477 -6.14 -0.35 24.93
CA TYR A 477 -6.84 -1.57 25.35
C TYR A 477 -7.81 -1.28 26.50
N PRO A 478 -9.03 -1.86 26.51
CA PRO A 478 -9.89 -1.83 27.69
C PRO A 478 -9.20 -2.55 28.86
N THR A 479 -8.91 -1.83 29.93
CA THR A 479 -8.31 -2.38 31.15
C THR A 479 -9.31 -3.22 31.92
N VAL A 480 -8.85 -4.34 32.49
CA VAL A 480 -9.66 -5.25 33.30
C VAL A 480 -9.20 -5.22 34.75
N HIS A 481 -10.14 -5.05 35.68
CA HIS A 481 -9.90 -5.14 37.11
C HIS A 481 -9.88 -6.63 37.53
N ILE A 482 -8.84 -7.08 38.24
CA ILE A 482 -8.76 -8.44 38.79
C ILE A 482 -9.11 -8.41 40.27
N LYS A 483 -9.96 -9.34 40.70
CA LYS A 483 -10.14 -9.72 42.11
C LYS A 483 -9.79 -11.18 42.34
N VAL A 484 -9.15 -11.49 43.47
CA VAL A 484 -8.85 -12.86 43.93
C VAL A 484 -9.28 -12.96 45.39
N GLU A 485 -10.16 -13.91 45.71
CA GLU A 485 -10.77 -14.05 47.05
C GLU A 485 -11.37 -12.70 47.55
N GLU A 486 -12.19 -12.07 46.70
CA GLU A 486 -12.80 -10.73 46.82
C GLU A 486 -11.84 -9.52 46.87
N ALA A 487 -10.56 -9.72 47.19
CA ALA A 487 -9.55 -8.67 47.25
C ALA A 487 -9.11 -8.22 45.84
N ASP A 488 -8.96 -6.90 45.64
CA ASP A 488 -8.43 -6.32 44.40
C ASP A 488 -6.94 -6.64 44.24
N VAL A 489 -6.57 -7.18 43.08
CA VAL A 489 -5.19 -7.55 42.74
C VAL A 489 -4.68 -6.64 41.64
N VAL A 490 -3.72 -5.79 41.98
CA VAL A 490 -3.10 -4.83 41.05
C VAL A 490 -1.73 -5.33 40.63
N GLY A 491 -1.53 -5.48 39.31
CA GLY A 491 -0.25 -5.84 38.72
C GLY A 491 0.67 -4.63 38.51
N ASP A 492 1.92 -4.90 38.18
CA ASP A 492 2.88 -3.91 37.68
C ASP A 492 2.55 -3.45 36.24
N VAL A 493 1.70 -4.21 35.54
CA VAL A 493 1.01 -3.81 34.31
C VAL A 493 -0.48 -4.21 34.40
N PRO A 494 -1.40 -3.52 33.71
CA PRO A 494 -2.82 -3.85 33.75
C PRO A 494 -3.14 -5.16 33.01
N ALA A 495 -4.19 -5.84 33.46
CA ALA A 495 -4.88 -6.82 32.60
C ALA A 495 -5.69 -6.09 31.53
N ILE A 496 -5.86 -6.72 30.37
CA ILE A 496 -6.46 -6.10 29.19
C ILE A 496 -7.44 -7.02 28.47
N LEU A 497 -8.44 -6.44 27.81
CA LEU A 497 -9.29 -7.14 26.86
C LEU A 497 -8.63 -7.14 25.47
N LEU A 498 -8.06 -8.26 25.07
CA LEU A 498 -7.47 -8.46 23.74
C LEU A 498 -8.38 -9.36 22.90
N ASN A 499 -9.01 -8.80 21.85
CA ASN A 499 -9.84 -9.55 20.89
C ASN A 499 -10.94 -10.42 21.55
N GLY A 500 -11.58 -9.96 22.64
CA GLY A 500 -12.61 -10.74 23.34
C GLY A 500 -12.07 -11.86 24.23
N ARG A 501 -10.80 -11.81 24.63
CA ARG A 501 -10.24 -12.58 25.75
C ARG A 501 -9.62 -11.62 26.77
N THR A 502 -9.87 -11.88 28.05
CA THR A 502 -9.14 -11.22 29.14
C THR A 502 -7.74 -11.80 29.22
N MET A 503 -6.73 -10.98 28.92
CA MET A 503 -5.32 -11.33 29.05
C MET A 503 -4.79 -10.73 30.34
N VAL A 504 -4.28 -11.58 31.23
CA VAL A 504 -3.75 -11.18 32.54
C VAL A 504 -2.22 -11.32 32.58
N PRO A 505 -1.50 -10.49 33.36
CA PRO A 505 -0.08 -10.70 33.58
C PRO A 505 0.10 -11.95 34.44
N LEU A 506 0.82 -12.96 33.92
CA LEU A 506 0.81 -14.30 34.50
C LEU A 506 1.22 -14.36 35.96
N ARG A 507 2.28 -13.61 36.31
CA ARG A 507 2.83 -13.52 37.67
C ARG A 507 1.75 -13.11 38.67
N VAL A 508 0.97 -12.08 38.32
CA VAL A 508 -0.03 -11.44 39.20
C VAL A 508 -1.13 -12.40 39.63
N VAL A 509 -1.60 -13.26 38.71
CA VAL A 509 -2.64 -14.26 39.05
C VAL A 509 -2.02 -15.52 39.68
N SER A 510 -0.83 -15.95 39.25
CA SER A 510 -0.19 -17.14 39.80
C SER A 510 0.25 -16.95 41.26
N GLU A 511 0.90 -15.83 41.58
CA GLU A 511 1.37 -15.53 42.93
C GLU A 511 0.20 -15.31 43.90
N ALA A 512 -0.90 -14.68 43.46
CA ALA A 512 -2.12 -14.51 44.26
C ALA A 512 -2.78 -15.85 44.66
N PHE A 513 -2.62 -16.90 43.86
CA PHE A 513 -3.10 -18.25 44.21
C PHE A 513 -2.08 -19.06 45.04
N GLY A 514 -0.82 -18.62 45.10
CA GLY A 514 0.29 -19.29 45.79
C GLY A 514 1.12 -20.22 44.90
N ALA A 515 1.04 -20.08 43.57
CA ALA A 515 1.80 -20.90 42.62
C ALA A 515 3.20 -20.33 42.33
N ASN A 516 4.18 -21.20 42.16
CA ASN A 516 5.55 -20.82 41.78
C ASN A 516 5.64 -20.67 40.25
N VAL A 517 6.29 -19.61 39.77
CA VAL A 517 6.42 -19.26 38.33
C VAL A 517 7.90 -19.10 37.97
N VAL A 518 8.39 -19.94 37.05
CA VAL A 518 9.76 -19.90 36.52
C VAL A 518 9.71 -19.57 35.03
N TRP A 519 10.45 -18.55 34.61
CA TRP A 519 10.61 -18.16 33.20
C TRP A 519 11.88 -18.77 32.60
N ASP A 520 11.74 -19.35 31.42
CA ASP A 520 12.84 -19.76 30.55
C ASP A 520 12.89 -18.83 29.32
N GLY A 521 13.98 -18.08 29.22
CA GLY A 521 14.20 -17.11 28.15
C GLY A 521 14.78 -17.69 26.87
N ALA A 522 15.28 -18.92 26.87
CA ALA A 522 15.78 -19.58 25.66
C ALA A 522 14.61 -20.20 24.88
N ASP A 523 13.80 -21.01 25.57
CA ASP A 523 12.66 -21.72 24.97
C ASP A 523 11.34 -20.91 25.04
N TYR A 524 11.40 -19.63 25.42
CA TYR A 524 10.23 -18.74 25.59
C TYR A 524 9.09 -19.40 26.39
N THR A 525 9.44 -20.08 27.49
CA THR A 525 8.54 -20.99 28.21
C THR A 525 8.37 -20.57 29.67
N VAL A 526 7.14 -20.54 30.18
CA VAL A 526 6.87 -20.39 31.62
C VAL A 526 6.45 -21.72 32.22
N TYR A 527 7.14 -22.12 33.28
CA TYR A 527 6.78 -23.25 34.12
C TYR A 527 6.02 -22.80 35.36
N ILE A 528 4.84 -23.39 35.62
CA ILE A 528 4.02 -23.15 36.80
C ILE A 528 4.01 -24.42 37.66
N ASN A 529 4.28 -24.26 38.97
CA ASN A 529 4.37 -25.35 39.94
C ASN A 529 5.32 -26.49 39.50
N LYS A 530 6.54 -26.10 39.08
CA LYS A 530 7.63 -27.03 38.72
C LYS A 530 7.98 -27.91 39.94
N THR A 531 7.59 -29.18 39.88
CA THR A 531 8.07 -30.23 40.78
C THR A 531 9.36 -30.85 40.23
N GLU A 532 10.19 -31.43 41.10
CA GLU A 532 11.53 -31.95 40.77
C GLU A 532 11.52 -33.25 39.93
N ALA A 533 10.39 -33.62 39.33
CA ALA A 533 10.15 -34.90 38.67
C ALA A 533 9.81 -34.75 37.18
N ILE A 534 10.69 -34.09 36.40
CA ILE A 534 10.63 -34.03 34.93
C ILE A 534 12.04 -34.25 34.36
N GLU A 535 12.68 -35.37 34.72
CA GLU A 535 14.03 -35.71 34.23
C GLU A 535 14.05 -36.41 32.86
N ASN A 536 12.89 -36.83 32.33
CA ASN A 536 12.80 -37.56 31.05
C ASN A 536 11.51 -37.20 30.29
N GLN A 537 11.54 -36.12 29.53
CA GLN A 537 10.64 -35.91 28.38
C GLN A 537 11.40 -35.27 27.22
N GLU A 538 10.88 -35.48 26.02
CA GLU A 538 11.44 -34.96 24.77
C GLU A 538 11.44 -33.42 24.73
N LYS A 539 12.31 -32.85 23.90
CA LYS A 539 12.43 -31.41 23.66
C LYS A 539 11.05 -30.84 23.31
N ILE A 540 10.65 -29.77 24.00
CA ILE A 540 9.37 -29.08 23.72
C ILE A 540 9.53 -28.29 22.41
N GLU A 541 9.27 -28.96 21.29
CA GLU A 541 9.14 -28.29 20.00
C GLU A 541 7.98 -27.27 20.07
N PRO A 542 8.19 -26.02 19.62
CA PRO A 542 7.14 -25.01 19.64
C PRO A 542 5.99 -25.40 18.70
N MET A 543 4.76 -25.00 19.04
CA MET A 543 3.57 -25.23 18.20
C MET A 543 3.58 -24.37 16.92
N GLY A 544 4.46 -24.70 15.98
CA GLY A 544 4.61 -24.04 14.69
C GLY A 544 5.02 -22.56 14.80
N SER A 545 4.05 -21.66 14.61
CA SER A 545 4.28 -20.21 14.64
C SER A 545 4.70 -19.72 16.02
N THR A 546 5.87 -19.09 16.14
CA THR A 546 6.32 -18.53 17.44
C THR A 546 5.76 -17.13 17.76
N TYR A 547 4.74 -16.67 17.02
CA TYR A 547 4.08 -15.38 17.18
C TYR A 547 2.58 -15.49 16.95
N TYR A 548 1.79 -14.77 17.75
CA TYR A 548 0.34 -14.65 17.62
C TYR A 548 -0.04 -13.18 17.49
N LYS A 549 -0.64 -12.81 16.34
CA LYS A 549 -1.07 -11.44 16.03
C LYS A 549 0.03 -10.40 16.26
N GLY A 550 1.26 -10.71 15.82
CA GLY A 550 2.45 -9.87 15.95
C GLY A 550 3.16 -9.91 17.31
N LEU A 551 2.58 -10.53 18.33
CA LEU A 551 3.17 -10.63 19.66
C LEU A 551 3.83 -12.01 19.84
N LYS A 552 5.06 -12.02 20.39
CA LYS A 552 5.86 -13.25 20.58
C LYS A 552 5.10 -14.23 21.47
N MET A 553 4.86 -15.45 21.01
CA MET A 553 4.19 -16.48 21.80
C MET A 553 5.07 -16.98 22.94
N VAL A 554 4.40 -17.44 24.00
CA VAL A 554 5.00 -18.07 25.17
C VAL A 554 4.36 -19.44 25.37
N ASN A 555 5.17 -20.48 25.56
CA ASN A 555 4.65 -21.77 26.01
C ASN A 555 4.32 -21.67 27.51
N VAL A 556 3.19 -22.22 27.94
CA VAL A 556 2.86 -22.31 29.37
C VAL A 556 2.82 -23.78 29.75
N VAL A 557 3.72 -24.19 30.64
CA VAL A 557 3.87 -25.57 31.12
C VAL A 557 3.45 -25.64 32.58
N VAL A 558 2.54 -26.55 32.91
CA VAL A 558 1.93 -26.68 34.23
C VAL A 558 2.06 -28.12 34.69
N GLY A 559 2.75 -28.36 35.81
CA GLY A 559 2.94 -29.72 36.34
C GLY A 559 3.51 -30.72 35.32
N GLY A 560 4.35 -30.23 34.38
CA GLY A 560 4.93 -31.03 33.29
C GLY A 560 4.06 -31.18 32.03
N ARG A 561 2.98 -30.41 31.85
CA ARG A 561 2.14 -30.43 30.64
C ARG A 561 2.04 -29.07 29.98
N ILE A 562 2.20 -29.02 28.66
CA ILE A 562 1.95 -27.83 27.84
C ILE A 562 0.44 -27.53 27.85
N MET A 563 0.08 -26.27 28.08
CA MET A 563 -1.30 -25.80 28.08
C MET A 563 -1.70 -25.24 26.71
N ASN A 564 -2.52 -26.00 25.99
CA ASN A 564 -3.09 -25.58 24.70
C ASN A 564 -4.31 -24.68 24.91
N SER A 565 -4.50 -23.67 24.04
CA SER A 565 -5.56 -22.67 24.16
C SER A 565 -5.92 -22.07 22.80
N ASP A 566 -7.15 -21.56 22.65
CA ASP A 566 -7.63 -20.88 21.42
C ASP A 566 -6.98 -19.50 21.21
N VAL A 567 -6.42 -18.93 22.28
CA VAL A 567 -5.52 -17.80 22.27
C VAL A 567 -4.29 -18.19 23.09
N PRO A 568 -3.06 -18.14 22.55
CA PRO A 568 -1.86 -18.51 23.29
C PRO A 568 -1.46 -17.43 24.29
N ALA A 569 -0.54 -17.78 25.19
CA ALA A 569 0.19 -16.79 25.97
C ALA A 569 1.17 -16.02 25.07
N ILE A 570 1.43 -14.76 25.41
CA ILE A 570 2.22 -13.83 24.59
C ILE A 570 3.07 -12.89 25.45
N ILE A 571 4.18 -12.39 24.92
CA ILE A 571 4.91 -11.26 25.51
C ILE A 571 4.30 -9.95 25.00
N LEU A 572 3.88 -9.09 25.92
CA LEU A 572 3.50 -7.70 25.67
C LEU A 572 4.25 -6.80 26.65
N ASN A 573 4.94 -5.77 26.15
CA ASN A 573 5.78 -4.85 26.92
C ASN A 573 6.62 -5.52 28.04
N GLY A 574 7.37 -6.58 27.68
CA GLY A 574 8.23 -7.29 28.64
C GLY A 574 7.48 -8.06 29.75
N ARG A 575 6.20 -8.38 29.56
CA ARG A 575 5.41 -9.23 30.47
C ARG A 575 4.71 -10.35 29.71
N THR A 576 4.69 -11.54 30.32
CA THR A 576 3.91 -12.68 29.82
C THR A 576 2.44 -12.48 30.17
N MET A 577 1.63 -12.25 29.14
CA MET A 577 0.19 -12.12 29.22
C MET A 577 -0.46 -13.46 28.83
N VAL A 578 -1.35 -13.98 29.68
CA VAL A 578 -1.99 -15.30 29.51
C VAL A 578 -3.52 -15.12 29.47
N PRO A 579 -4.27 -15.90 28.65
CA PRO A 579 -5.71 -15.85 28.69
C PRO A 579 -6.21 -16.36 30.04
N LEU A 580 -7.06 -15.57 30.69
CA LEU A 580 -7.46 -15.81 32.08
C LEU A 580 -8.13 -17.16 32.32
N ARG A 581 -8.82 -17.70 31.31
CA ARG A 581 -9.40 -19.05 31.35
C ARG A 581 -8.35 -20.12 31.62
N VAL A 582 -7.23 -20.10 30.89
CA VAL A 582 -6.16 -21.11 30.97
C VAL A 582 -5.57 -21.13 32.38
N ILE A 583 -5.28 -19.96 32.95
CA ILE A 583 -4.68 -19.86 34.28
C ILE A 583 -5.69 -20.16 35.40
N GLY A 584 -6.98 -19.85 35.24
CA GLY A 584 -8.02 -20.23 36.22
C GLY A 584 -8.31 -21.74 36.24
N GLU A 585 -8.42 -22.38 35.06
CA GLU A 585 -8.56 -23.84 34.93
C GLU A 585 -7.35 -24.57 35.54
N VAL A 586 -6.14 -24.02 35.39
CA VAL A 586 -4.88 -24.52 35.98
C VAL A 586 -4.81 -24.38 37.50
N LEU A 587 -5.32 -23.28 38.05
CA LEU A 587 -5.23 -22.97 39.49
C LEU A 587 -6.43 -23.46 40.30
N GLY A 588 -7.41 -24.12 39.67
CA GLY A 588 -8.64 -24.58 40.33
C GLY A 588 -9.54 -23.40 40.78
N ALA A 589 -9.68 -22.40 39.92
CA ALA A 589 -10.40 -21.16 40.21
C ALA A 589 -11.70 -21.04 39.39
N ASP A 590 -12.81 -20.76 40.07
CA ASP A 590 -14.02 -20.29 39.41
C ASP A 590 -13.83 -18.83 38.96
N ILE A 591 -14.28 -18.50 37.74
CA ILE A 591 -14.12 -17.19 37.12
C ILE A 591 -15.51 -16.55 36.93
N ILE A 592 -15.72 -15.37 37.52
CA ILE A 592 -16.93 -14.55 37.36
C ILE A 592 -16.58 -13.24 36.65
N TRP A 593 -17.30 -12.92 35.57
CA TRP A 593 -17.11 -11.69 34.78
C TRP A 593 -18.26 -10.70 35.02
N ASP A 594 -17.92 -9.47 35.42
CA ASP A 594 -18.83 -8.33 35.42
C ASP A 594 -18.53 -7.39 34.25
N GLN A 595 -19.39 -7.48 33.24
CA GLN A 595 -19.34 -6.67 32.02
C GLN A 595 -19.58 -5.16 32.26
N SER A 596 -20.20 -4.78 33.38
CA SER A 596 -20.54 -3.38 33.70
C SER A 596 -19.39 -2.60 34.32
N THR A 597 -18.51 -3.27 35.05
CA THR A 597 -17.31 -2.69 35.68
C THR A 597 -15.99 -3.11 35.03
N TYR A 598 -16.03 -4.01 34.03
CA TYR A 598 -14.86 -4.70 33.49
C TYR A 598 -14.04 -5.41 34.58
N THR A 599 -14.72 -5.96 35.59
CA THR A 599 -14.10 -6.72 36.68
C THR A 599 -14.18 -8.21 36.42
N VAL A 600 -13.11 -8.92 36.73
CA VAL A 600 -13.09 -10.38 36.80
C VAL A 600 -12.69 -10.84 38.19
N SER A 601 -13.54 -11.66 38.80
CA SER A 601 -13.31 -12.23 40.13
C SER A 601 -12.92 -13.70 40.00
N LEU A 602 -11.88 -14.10 40.73
CA LEU A 602 -11.43 -15.47 40.86
C LEU A 602 -11.56 -15.94 42.31
N THR A 603 -12.08 -17.15 42.50
CA THR A 603 -12.23 -17.79 43.82
C THR A 603 -11.83 -19.27 43.72
N LYS A 604 -11.09 -19.78 44.71
CA LYS A 604 -10.69 -21.19 44.76
C LYS A 604 -11.91 -22.10 44.87
N GLN A 605 -11.96 -23.13 44.02
CA GLN A 605 -13.02 -24.14 44.07
C GLN A 605 -12.95 -24.92 45.38
N ASN A 606 -14.07 -24.97 46.10
CA ASN A 606 -14.20 -25.84 47.27
C ASN A 606 -14.27 -27.31 46.80
N PRO A 607 -13.46 -28.24 47.35
CA PRO A 607 -13.44 -29.64 46.90
C PRO A 607 -14.80 -30.38 46.96
N SER A 608 -15.76 -29.85 47.72
CA SER A 608 -17.11 -30.36 47.89
C SER A 608 -18.04 -30.20 46.69
N ASP A 609 -17.79 -29.27 45.76
CA ASP A 609 -18.72 -28.96 44.66
C ASP A 609 -18.50 -29.81 43.39
N THR A 610 -17.58 -30.77 43.44
CA THR A 610 -17.26 -31.68 42.32
C THR A 610 -18.37 -32.69 41.98
N THR A 611 -19.47 -32.74 42.76
CA THR A 611 -20.59 -33.68 42.54
C THR A 611 -21.90 -32.99 42.16
N ASN A 612 -21.95 -32.28 41.02
CA ASN A 612 -23.07 -32.30 40.04
C ASN A 612 -22.94 -31.18 38.97
N LYS A 613 -22.68 -31.58 37.72
CA LYS A 613 -23.34 -31.05 36.51
C LYS A 613 -23.21 -32.05 35.35
N PRO A 614 -24.22 -32.14 34.46
CA PRO A 614 -24.24 -33.09 33.34
C PRO A 614 -23.49 -32.56 32.10
#